data_AF-A0A380P1Y8-F1
#
_entry.id   AF-A0A380P1Y8-F1
#
_cell.length_a   1.000
_cell.length_b   1.000
_cell.length_c   1.000
_cell.angle_alpha   90.00
_cell.angle_beta   90.00
_cell.angle_gamma   90.00
#
_symmetry.space_group_name_H-M   'P 1'
#
loop_
_entity.id
_entity.type
_entity.pdbx_description
1 polymer ?
#
loop_
_entity_poly.entity_id
_entity_poly.type
_entity_poly.pdbx_seq_one_letter_code
_entity_poly.pdbx_strand_id
1 'polypeptide(L)' 'MGRLLGLDVGSKTVGVAVSDVLGWTAQGVEIIPIDEDNNEFGMDRMTELVKEYQPSGFVLGLPKT' A
#
# COMPACT_ATOMS: atom_id res chain seq x y z
N MET A 1 10.69 14.63 6.73
CA MET A 1 10.16 13.68 5.74
C MET A 1 9.49 12.57 6.51
N GLY A 2 8.23 12.23 6.25
CA GLY A 2 7.60 11.05 6.88
C GLY A 2 7.63 9.85 5.95
N ARG A 3 7.23 8.69 6.48
CA ARG A 3 7.21 7.42 5.73
C ARG A 3 6.24 7.51 4.55
N LEU A 4 6.53 6.79 3.48
CA LEU A 4 5.62 6.57 2.36
C LEU A 4 5.08 5.13 2.42
N LEU A 5 3.83 4.94 2.00
CA LEU A 5 3.31 3.61 1.69
C LEU A 5 3.35 3.38 0.18
N GLY A 6 4.08 2.35 -0.24
CA GLY A 6 4.07 1.84 -1.60
C GLY A 6 2.95 0.81 -1.76
N LEU A 7 2.15 0.95 -2.81
CA LEU A 7 1.03 0.07 -3.12
C LEU A 7 1.21 -0.50 -4.54
N ASP A 8 1.21 -1.82 -4.62
CA ASP A 8 1.15 -2.58 -5.87
C ASP A 8 -0.25 -3.20 -5.99
N VAL A 9 -1.11 -2.56 -6.79
CA VAL A 9 -2.54 -2.88 -6.87
C VAL A 9 -2.77 -3.82 -8.06
N GLY A 10 -3.20 -5.04 -7.77
CA GLY A 10 -3.72 -5.99 -8.76
C GLY A 10 -5.22 -6.24 -8.57
N SER A 11 -5.79 -7.16 -9.35
CA SER A 11 -7.23 -7.45 -9.30
C SER A 11 -7.67 -8.32 -8.11
N LYS A 12 -6.73 -9.06 -7.52
CA LYS A 12 -7.00 -10.00 -6.39
C LYS A 12 -6.16 -9.72 -5.15
N THR A 13 -5.15 -8.85 -5.26
CA THR A 13 -4.26 -8.52 -4.15
C THR A 13 -3.74 -7.10 -4.24
N VAL A 14 -3.47 -6.48 -3.09
CA VAL A 14 -2.66 -5.27 -2.98
C VAL A 14 -1.41 -5.58 -2.16
N GLY A 15 -0.24 -5.51 -2.79
CA GLY A 15 1.03 -5.57 -2.07
C GLY A 15 1.32 -4.24 -1.38
N VAL A 16 1.65 -4.26 -0.09
CA VAL A 16 1.95 -3.06 0.69
C VAL A 16 3.39 -3.06 1.16
N ALA A 17 4.08 -1.95 0.96
CA ALA A 17 5.41 -1.69 1.50
C ALA A 17 5.48 -0.33 2.19
N VAL A 18 6.36 -0.18 3.17
CA VAL A 18 6.59 1.09 3.87
C VAL A 18 8.04 1.52 3.68
N SER A 19 8.27 2.82 3.47
CA SER A 19 9.63 3.37 3.41
C SER A 19 10.23 3.53 4.80
N ASP A 20 11.56 3.54 4.88
CA ASP A 20 12.23 4.13 6.04
C ASP A 20 12.04 5.66 6.10
N VAL A 21 12.46 6.28 7.22
CA VAL A 21 12.28 7.72 7.46
C VAL A 21 13.17 8.59 6.56
N LEU A 22 14.28 8.03 6.06
CA LEU A 22 15.19 8.71 5.13
C LEU A 22 14.72 8.58 3.67
N GLY A 23 13.77 7.68 3.39
CA GLY A 23 13.24 7.39 2.07
C GLY A 23 14.19 6.56 1.20
N TRP A 24 15.13 5.81 1.79
CA TRP A 24 16.15 5.06 1.03
C TRP A 24 15.73 3.64 0.69
N THR A 25 15.10 2.96 1.64
CA THR A 25 14.67 1.58 1.50
C THR A 25 13.16 1.46 1.65
N ALA A 26 12.59 0.44 0.99
CA ALA A 26 11.22 0.00 1.17
C ALA A 26 11.22 -1.39 1.80
N GLN A 27 10.31 -1.61 2.74
CA GLN A 27 10.16 -2.85 3.49
C GLN A 27 8.77 -3.39 3.22
N GLY A 28 8.67 -4.64 2.74
CA GLY A 28 7.38 -5.30 2.54
C GLY A 28 6.67 -5.46 3.88
N VAL A 29 5.40 -5.06 3.92
CA VAL A 29 4.55 -5.14 5.12
C VAL A 29 3.68 -6.40 5.02
N GLU A 30 2.78 -6.42 4.04
CA GLU A 30 1.88 -7.55 3.80
C GLU A 30 1.26 -7.49 2.41
N ILE A 31 0.45 -8.50 2.09
CA ILE A 31 -0.39 -8.56 0.90
C ILE A 31 -1.84 -8.60 1.37
N ILE A 32 -2.62 -7.57 1.02
CA ILE A 32 -4.04 -7.50 1.32
C ILE A 32 -4.79 -8.25 0.22
N PRO A 33 -5.56 -9.31 0.52
CA PRO A 33 -6.44 -9.94 -0.46
C PRO A 33 -7.60 -8.99 -0.79
N ILE A 34 -7.91 -8.86 -2.07
CA ILE A 34 -9.01 -8.02 -2.58
C ILE A 34 -9.78 -8.80 -3.66
N ASP A 35 -10.92 -8.26 -4.09
CA ASP A 35 -11.64 -8.73 -5.26
C ASP A 35 -12.20 -7.54 -6.04
N GLU A 36 -11.48 -7.13 -7.08
CA GLU A 36 -11.85 -6.00 -7.93
C GLU A 36 -13.21 -6.22 -8.61
N ASP A 37 -13.53 -7.45 -9.03
CA ASP A 37 -14.78 -7.78 -9.73
C ASP A 37 -16.00 -7.56 -8.83
N ASN A 38 -15.82 -7.74 -7.52
CA ASN A 38 -16.86 -7.58 -6.50
C ASN A 38 -16.77 -6.22 -5.77
N ASN A 39 -15.90 -5.31 -6.20
CA ASN A 39 -15.62 -4.02 -5.54
C ASN A 39 -15.11 -4.15 -4.08
N GLU A 40 -14.44 -5.25 -3.75
CA GLU A 40 -13.88 -5.49 -2.42
C GLU A 40 -12.39 -5.08 -2.40
N PHE A 41 -12.10 -3.83 -2.04
CA PHE A 41 -10.73 -3.28 -2.17
C PHE A 41 -9.86 -3.37 -0.89
N GLY A 42 -10.28 -4.10 0.14
CA GLY A 42 -9.49 -4.26 1.37
C GLY A 42 -9.30 -2.98 2.19
N MET A 43 -10.22 -2.01 2.08
CA MET A 43 -10.10 -0.68 2.68
C MET A 43 -10.02 -0.69 4.21
N ASP A 44 -10.67 -1.65 4.87
CA ASP A 44 -10.62 -1.79 6.33
C ASP A 44 -9.18 -2.07 6.79
N ARG A 45 -8.51 -3.05 6.16
CA ARG A 45 -7.12 -3.38 6.48
C ARG A 45 -6.16 -2.25 6.10
N MET A 46 -6.36 -1.64 4.93
CA MET A 46 -5.60 -0.46 4.52
C MET A 46 -5.69 0.68 5.56
N THR A 47 -6.87 0.90 6.13
CA THR A 47 -7.10 1.92 7.16
C THR A 47 -6.32 1.63 8.44
N GLU A 48 -6.21 0.38 8.85
CA GLU A 48 -5.39 -0.03 10.00
C GLU A 48 -3.91 0.28 9.76
N LEU A 49 -3.39 -0.07 8.57
CA LEU A 49 -2.01 0.21 8.19
C LEU A 49 -1.69 1.71 8.14
N VAL A 50 -2.62 2.54 7.64
CA VAL A 50 -2.46 4.00 7.63
C VAL A 50 -2.40 4.55 9.06
N LYS A 51 -3.22 4.04 9.97
CA LYS A 51 -3.20 4.43 11.39
C LYS A 51 -1.89 4.02 12.06
N GLU A 52 -1.38 2.82 11.75
CA GLU A 52 -0.15 2.29 12.32
C GLU A 52 1.09 3.05 11.84
N TYR A 53 1.25 3.24 10.52
CA TYR A 53 2.47 3.80 9.95
C TYR A 53 2.45 5.31 9.77
N GLN A 54 1.25 5.92 9.81
CA GLN A 54 1.03 7.37 9.63
C GLN A 54 1.81 7.94 8.44
N PRO A 55 1.62 7.40 7.22
CA PRO A 55 2.39 7.81 6.06
C PRO A 55 2.11 9.27 5.68
N SER A 56 3.13 9.96 5.20
CA SER A 56 3.00 11.30 4.63
C SER A 56 2.46 11.29 3.19
N GLY A 57 2.41 10.13 2.55
CA GLY A 57 1.90 9.97 1.19
C GLY A 57 1.93 8.53 0.72
N PHE A 58 1.38 8.32 -0.47
CA PHE A 58 1.29 7.02 -1.12
C PHE A 58 2.01 7.06 -2.47
N VAL A 59 2.60 5.92 -2.83
CA VAL A 59 3.19 5.68 -4.15
C VAL A 59 2.46 4.50 -4.75
N LEU A 60 1.76 4.71 -5.87
CA LEU A 60 1.06 3.66 -6.59
C LEU A 60 1.81 3.34 -7.88
N GLY A 61 1.97 2.05 -8.17
CA GLY A 61 2.43 1.60 -9.47
C GLY A 61 1.41 2.00 -10.55
N LEU A 62 1.80 2.87 -11.48
CA LEU A 62 0.98 3.22 -12.63
C LEU A 62 1.40 2.36 -13.84
N PRO A 63 0.55 1.44 -14.33
CA PRO A 63 0.83 0.68 -15.54
C PRO A 63 0.96 1.62 -16.74
N LYS A 64 1.91 1.32 -17.64
CA LYS A 64 2.24 2.17 -18.81
C LYS A 64 1.34 1.96 -20.03
N THR A 65 0.25 1.20 -19.91
CA THR A 65 -0.68 0.90 -21.00
C THR A 65 -1.35 2.13 -21.57
#